data_AF-A0A1J4SXG3-F1
#
_entry.id   AF-A0A1J4SXG3-F1
#
_cell.length_a   1.000
_cell.length_b   1.000
_cell.length_c   1.000
_cell.angle_alpha   90.00
_cell.angle_beta   90.00
_cell.angle_gamma   90.00
#
_symmetry.space_group_name_H-M   'P 1'
#
loop_
_entity.id
_entity.type
_entity.pdbx_description
1 polymer ?
#
loop_
_entity_poly.entity_id
_entity_poly.type
_entity_poly.pdbx_seq_one_letter_code
_entity_poly.pdbx_strand_id
1 'polypeptide(L)'
;MDSFGQKIPEFKYSSDANEIPWENAVVWSIMPRVGPRVYEWLEKEHIGYVCWTNGIVNIMPDKDSILSDKCRCIVLPSGFVWVGKNVNVG
;
A
#
# COMPACT_ATOMS: atom_id res chain seq x y z
N MET A 1 1.09 -4.37 -18.23
CA MET A 1 0.85 -4.67 -16.80
C MET A 1 -0.64 -4.51 -16.59
N ASP A 2 -1.36 -5.61 -16.36
CA ASP A 2 -2.72 -5.53 -15.84
C ASP A 2 -2.59 -5.02 -14.41
N SER A 3 -2.68 -3.71 -14.24
CA SER A 3 -2.56 -3.09 -12.92
C SER A 3 -3.76 -3.52 -12.09
N PHE A 4 -3.51 -4.11 -10.93
CA PHE A 4 -4.54 -4.43 -9.93
C PHE A 4 -5.37 -3.18 -9.58
N GLY A 5 -4.78 -1.98 -9.71
CA GLY A 5 -5.45 -0.68 -9.55
C GLY A 5 -6.60 -0.43 -10.53
N GLN A 6 -6.64 -1.10 -11.69
CA GLN A 6 -7.80 -1.03 -12.60
C GLN A 6 -9.03 -1.75 -12.05
N LYS A 7 -8.83 -2.75 -11.17
CA LYS A 7 -9.92 -3.51 -10.53
C LYS A 7 -10.27 -3.00 -9.14
N ILE A 8 -9.32 -2.37 -8.47
CA ILE A 8 -9.48 -1.85 -7.12
C ILE A 8 -8.92 -0.41 -7.10
N PRO A 9 -9.79 0.61 -7.23
CA PRO A 9 -9.37 2.01 -7.42
C PRO A 9 -8.64 2.61 -6.22
N GLU A 10 -8.75 1.98 -5.04
CA GLU A 10 -8.06 2.39 -3.82
C GLU A 10 -6.54 2.13 -3.91
N PHE A 11 -6.11 1.14 -4.70
CA PHE A 11 -4.68 0.94 -4.99
C PHE A 11 -4.22 1.94 -6.04
N LYS A 12 -3.34 2.85 -5.62
CA LYS A 12 -2.74 3.86 -6.49
C LYS A 12 -1.30 3.50 -6.78
N TYR A 13 -0.78 3.98 -7.90
CA TYR A 13 0.60 3.75 -8.30
C TYR A 13 1.16 4.91 -9.10
N SER A 14 2.47 5.13 -9.00
CA SER A 14 3.20 6.15 -9.75
C SER A 14 4.70 5.84 -9.80
N SER A 15 5.37 6.34 -10.83
CA SER A 15 6.84 6.39 -10.87
C SER A 15 7.40 7.73 -10.40
N ASP A 16 6.54 8.74 -10.17
CA ASP A 16 6.93 10.03 -9.60
C ASP A 16 6.76 10.02 -8.08
N ALA A 17 7.86 10.20 -7.36
CA ALA A 17 7.86 10.23 -5.90
C ALA A 17 7.13 11.45 -5.31
N ASN A 18 6.93 12.52 -6.10
CA ASN A 18 6.25 13.73 -5.67
C ASN A 18 4.72 13.56 -5.59
N GLU A 19 4.16 12.56 -6.27
CA GLU A 19 2.72 12.27 -6.25
C GLU A 19 2.30 11.46 -5.01
N ILE A 20 3.26 10.92 -4.27
CA ILE A 20 3.02 9.97 -3.19
C ILE A 20 2.70 10.73 -1.89
N PRO A 21 1.57 10.43 -1.23
CA PRO A 21 1.23 11.02 0.07
C PRO A 21 2.01 10.33 1.20
N TRP A 22 3.34 10.50 1.24
CA TRP A 22 4.28 9.80 2.13
C TRP A 22 3.92 9.81 3.62
N GLU A 23 3.20 10.82 4.09
CA GLU A 23 2.78 10.93 5.48
C GLU A 23 1.44 10.23 5.78
N ASN A 24 0.60 10.02 4.76
CA ASN A 24 -0.78 9.57 4.88
C ASN A 24 -1.05 8.27 4.12
N ALA A 25 -0.05 7.44 3.88
CA ALA A 25 -0.20 6.19 3.14
C ALA A 25 0.79 5.11 3.60
N VAL A 26 0.44 3.85 3.29
CA VAL A 26 1.40 2.75 3.22
C VAL A 26 1.83 2.61 1.78
N VAL A 27 3.13 2.76 1.53
CA VAL A 27 3.74 2.73 0.20
C VAL A 27 4.66 1.54 0.12
N TRP A 28 4.62 0.79 -0.97
CA TRP A 28 5.59 -0.27 -1.26
C TRP A 28 6.09 -0.13 -2.68
N SER A 29 7.24 -0.73 -2.95
CA SER A 29 7.77 -0.78 -4.31
C SER A 29 8.39 -2.14 -4.55
N ILE A 30 8.06 -2.75 -5.67
CA ILE A 30 8.80 -3.90 -6.19
C ILE A 30 9.96 -3.33 -7.00
N MET A 31 11.20 -3.70 -6.68
CA MET A 31 12.33 -3.33 -7.53
C MET A 31 12.24 -4.08 -8.86
N PRO A 32 12.02 -3.41 -10.00
CA PRO A 32 12.08 -4.09 -11.27
C PRO A 32 13.54 -4.43 -11.61
N ARG A 33 13.77 -5.53 -12.34
CA ARG A 33 15.12 -5.85 -12.86
C ARG A 33 15.59 -4.83 -13.90
N VAL A 34 14.65 -4.19 -14.60
CA VAL A 34 14.88 -3.18 -15.65
C VAL A 34 13.76 -2.14 -15.57
N GLY A 35 14.09 -0.85 -15.55
CA GLY A 35 13.13 0.26 -15.55
C GLY A 35 13.10 1.08 -14.25
N PRO A 36 12.34 2.19 -14.23
CA PRO A 36 12.21 3.03 -13.04
C PRO A 36 11.45 2.30 -11.93
N ARG A 37 11.71 2.68 -10.68
CA ARG A 37 10.94 2.18 -9.53
C ARG A 37 9.49 2.66 -9.65
N VAL A 38 8.56 1.72 -9.54
CA VAL A 38 7.12 2.02 -9.39
C VAL A 38 6.77 1.91 -7.92
N TYR A 39 6.13 2.94 -7.39
CA TYR A 39 5.56 2.95 -6.06
C TYR A 39 4.08 2.63 -6.17
N GLU A 40 3.61 1.75 -5.30
CA GLU A 40 2.21 1.44 -5.09
C GLU A 40 1.85 1.86 -3.67
N TRP A 41 0.64 2.34 -3.45
CA TRP A 41 0.21 2.73 -2.11
C TRP A 41 -1.27 2.57 -1.85
N LEU A 42 -1.59 2.54 -0.57
CA LEU A 42 -2.92 2.73 -0.02
C LEU A 42 -2.92 3.93 0.93
N GLU A 43 -3.88 4.82 0.73
CA GLU A 43 -4.06 5.98 1.60
C GLU A 43 -4.72 5.57 2.92
N LYS A 44 -4.42 6.33 3.99
CA LYS A 44 -4.82 5.99 5.36
C LYS A 44 -6.33 5.80 5.53
N GLU A 45 -7.15 6.47 4.72
CA GLU A 45 -8.61 6.36 4.77
C GLU A 45 -9.13 4.98 4.38
N HIS A 46 -8.32 4.19 3.66
CA HIS A 46 -8.65 2.81 3.31
C HIS A 46 -7.99 1.79 4.26
N ILE A 47 -7.29 2.26 5.30
CA ILE A 47 -6.49 1.44 6.20
C ILE A 47 -7.05 1.55 7.62
N GLY A 48 -7.62 0.46 8.13
CA GLY A 48 -8.00 0.38 9.53
C GLY A 48 -6.77 0.32 10.43
N TYR A 49 -5.81 -0.54 10.08
CA TYR A 49 -4.60 -0.76 10.87
C TYR A 49 -3.48 -1.47 10.10
N VAL A 50 -2.23 -1.22 10.49
CA VAL A 50 -1.04 -1.90 9.98
C VAL A 50 -0.33 -2.65 11.11
N CYS A 51 0.04 -3.90 10.87
CA CYS A 51 0.93 -4.65 11.75
C CYS A 51 2.16 -5.15 10.99
N TRP A 52 3.26 -5.32 11.71
CA TRP A 52 4.54 -5.74 11.13
C TRP A 52 5.13 -6.89 11.93
N THR A 53 5.44 -8.00 11.27
CA THR A 53 6.16 -9.11 11.88
C THR A 53 7.20 -9.67 10.92
N ASN A 54 8.44 -9.83 11.38
CA ASN A 54 9.53 -10.46 10.62
C ASN A 54 9.73 -9.92 9.19
N GLY A 55 9.66 -8.60 9.01
CA GLY A 55 9.82 -7.99 7.69
C GLY A 55 8.58 -8.05 6.80
N ILE A 56 7.50 -8.69 7.23
CA ILE A 56 6.22 -8.76 6.51
C ILE A 56 5.26 -7.72 7.09
N VAL A 57 4.75 -6.86 6.23
CA VAL A 57 3.75 -5.85 6.59
C VAL A 57 2.37 -6.38 6.22
N ASN A 58 1.44 -6.32 7.16
CA ASN A 58 0.04 -6.65 6.92
C ASN A 58 -0.81 -5.39 7.07
N ILE A 59 -1.65 -5.13 6.08
CA ILE A 59 -2.60 -4.02 6.07
C ILE A 59 -4.01 -4.60 6.22
N MET A 60 -4.70 -4.18 7.28
CA MET A 60 -6.12 -4.47 7.48
C MET A 60 -6.93 -3.34 6.84
N PRO A 61 -7.81 -3.64 5.86
CA PRO A 61 -8.68 -2.63 5.27
C PRO A 61 -9.54 -1.92 6.31
N ASP A 62 -9.80 -0.64 6.08
CA ASP A 62 -10.86 0.04 6.82
C ASP A 62 -12.22 -0.61 6.51
N LYS A 63 -13.11 -0.67 7.50
CA LYS A 63 -14.44 -1.27 7.37
C LYS A 63 -15.33 -0.58 6.31
N ASP A 64 -15.07 0.70 6.02
CA ASP A 64 -15.83 1.51 5.08
C ASP A 64 -15.15 1.56 3.70
N SER A 65 -13.98 0.92 3.55
CA SER A 65 -13.26 0.80 2.28
C SER A 65 -13.77 -0.38 1.45
N ILE A 66 -13.74 -0.22 0.12
CA ILE A 66 -14.10 -1.27 -0.86
C ILE A 66 -13.23 -2.52 -0.66
N LEU A 67 -12.00 -2.37 -0.18
CA LEU A 67 -11.10 -3.49 0.11
C LEU A 67 -11.67 -4.43 1.17
N SER A 68 -12.46 -3.96 2.13
CA SER A 68 -13.05 -4.80 3.17
C SER A 68 -14.02 -5.86 2.62
N ASP A 69 -14.68 -5.56 1.49
CA ASP A 69 -15.53 -6.49 0.75
C ASP A 69 -14.73 -7.48 -0.10
N LYS A 70 -13.45 -7.17 -0.38
CA LYS A 70 -12.59 -7.96 -1.28
C LYS A 70 -11.60 -8.84 -0.53
N CYS A 71 -11.11 -8.38 0.62
CA CYS A 71 -10.09 -9.07 1.39
C CYS A 71 -10.19 -8.71 2.87
N ARG A 72 -9.66 -9.60 3.71
CA ARG A 72 -9.51 -9.34 5.16
C ARG A 72 -8.18 -8.72 5.52
N CYS A 73 -7.17 -8.92 4.68
CA CYS A 73 -5.79 -8.56 4.93
C CYS A 73 -5.04 -8.50 3.60
N ILE A 74 -4.14 -7.53 3.47
CA ILE A 74 -3.15 -7.45 2.39
C ILE A 74 -1.79 -7.75 3.02
N VAL A 75 -1.08 -8.73 2.46
CA VAL A 75 0.24 -9.14 2.93
C VAL A 75 1.30 -8.62 1.96
N LEU A 76 2.23 -7.81 2.44
CA LEU A 76 3.27 -7.16 1.65
C LEU A 76 4.66 -7.75 1.98
N PRO A 77 5.11 -8.78 1.23
CA PRO A 77 6.49 -9.27 1.30
C PRO A 77 7.41 -8.46 0.38
N SER A 78 7.38 -7.13 0.50
CA SER A 78 8.10 -6.22 -0.39
C SER A 78 9.51 -5.91 0.13
N GLY A 79 10.46 -5.73 -0.79
CA GLY A 79 11.81 -5.28 -0.45
C GLY A 79 11.87 -3.83 0.05
N PHE A 80 10.82 -3.06 -0.18
CA PHE A 80 10.63 -1.72 0.37
C PHE A 80 9.16 -1.53 0.79
N VAL A 81 8.97 -1.11 2.04
CA VAL A 81 7.69 -0.65 2.59
C VAL A 81 7.95 0.62 3.40
N TRP A 82 7.10 1.62 3.21
CA TRP A 82 7.09 2.87 3.94
C TRP A 82 5.71 3.04 4.56
N VAL A 83 5.65 3.22 5.87
CA VAL A 83 4.40 3.49 6.60
C VAL A 83 4.42 4.94 7.03
N GLY A 84 3.52 5.75 6.47
CA GLY A 84 3.42 7.17 6.76
C GLY A 84 3.09 7.45 8.23
N LYS A 85 3.60 8.57 8.76
CA LYS A 85 3.48 8.92 10.19
C LYS A 85 2.04 9.06 10.70
N ASN A 86 1.07 9.28 9.80
CA ASN A 86 -0.35 9.43 10.14
C ASN A 86 -1.17 8.14 9.93
N VAL A 87 -0.51 7.02 9.60
CA VAL A 87 -1.15 5.70 9.48
C VAL A 87 -1.21 5.03 10.85
N ASN A 88 -2.34 4.41 11.17
CA ASN A 88 -2.52 3.65 12.40
C ASN A 88 -1.65 2.38 12.39
N VAL A 89 -0.78 2.24 13.39
CA VAL A 89 0.14 1.10 13.54
C VAL A 89 0.01 0.50 14.93
N GLY A 90 0.47 -0.74 15.08
CA GLY A 90 0.84 -1.32 16.37
C GLY A 90 1.37 -2.73 16.25
#